data_AF-A0A967ZA47-F1
#
_entry.id   AF-A0A967ZA47-F1
#
_cell.length_a   1.000
_cell.length_b   1.000
_cell.length_c   1.000
_cell.angle_alpha   90.00
_cell.angle_beta   90.00
_cell.angle_gamma   90.00
#
_symmetry.space_group_name_H-M   'P 1'
#
loop_
_entity.id
_entity.type
_entity.pdbx_description
1 polymer ?
#
loop_
_entity_poly.entity_id
_entity_poly.type
_entity_poly.pdbx_seq_one_letter_code
_entity_poly.pdbx_strand_id
1 'polypeptide(L)'
;MRFVEEDDEIVLYLEEQDTVRRIHMTNAGEAGRGTPLGHSVGRWEENTLVVATTDVDWPWFDQSGVPQSRDVEFIERFTLSPDNRALTYSITVTDPATFTEPVTLERYWIWVPGEQIRPYDCTWDRDDL
;
A
#
# COMPACT_ATOMS: atom_id res chain seq x y z
N MET A 1 3.56 -9.73 -4.09
CA MET A 1 3.09 -9.21 -2.78
C MET A 1 2.70 -10.36 -1.87
N ARG A 2 2.82 -10.17 -0.56
CA ARG A 2 2.55 -11.20 0.46
C ARG A 2 2.04 -10.50 1.72
N PHE A 3 0.93 -10.99 2.25
CA PHE A 3 0.37 -10.58 3.52
C PHE A 3 0.69 -11.64 4.57
N VAL A 4 1.13 -11.21 5.76
CA VAL A 4 1.41 -12.09 6.90
C VAL A 4 0.68 -11.51 8.10
N GLU A 5 -0.16 -12.31 8.75
CA GLU A 5 -0.80 -11.92 10.01
C GLU A 5 0.19 -12.11 11.17
N GLU A 6 0.37 -11.07 11.99
CA GLU A 6 1.22 -11.06 13.18
C GLU A 6 0.46 -10.39 14.33
N ASP A 7 -0.08 -11.20 15.24
CA ASP A 7 -0.86 -10.74 16.41
C ASP A 7 -1.94 -9.69 16.06
N ASP A 8 -1.66 -8.40 16.33
CA ASP A 8 -2.55 -7.26 16.12
C ASP A 8 -2.28 -6.50 14.80
N GLU A 9 -1.42 -7.03 13.93
CA GLU A 9 -1.00 -6.42 12.68
C GLU A 9 -1.08 -7.38 11.49
N ILE A 10 -1.11 -6.79 10.30
CA ILE A 10 -0.79 -7.47 9.05
C ILE A 10 0.47 -6.83 8.48
N VAL A 11 1.49 -7.64 8.22
CA VAL A 11 2.71 -7.22 7.53
C VAL A 11 2.57 -7.50 6.04
N LEU A 12 2.58 -6.42 5.26
CA LEU A 12 2.56 -6.45 3.80
C LEU A 12 3.98 -6.32 3.27
N TYR A 13 4.43 -7.36 2.59
CA TYR A 13 5.67 -7.38 1.82
C TYR A 13 5.36 -7.11 0.35
N LEU A 14 5.98 -6.06 -0.19
CA LEU A 14 5.95 -5.74 -1.61
C LEU A 14 7.32 -6.06 -2.21
N GLU A 15 7.30 -6.56 -3.45
CA GLU A 15 8.53 -6.77 -4.19
C GLU A 15 9.14 -5.42 -4.54
N GLU A 16 8.38 -4.53 -5.19
CA GLU A 16 8.84 -3.18 -5.52
C GLU A 16 9.41 -2.42 -4.31
N GLN A 17 10.64 -1.92 -4.47
CA GLN A 17 11.43 -1.20 -3.46
C GLN A 17 11.71 -1.98 -2.17
N ASP A 18 11.55 -3.32 -2.17
CA ASP A 18 11.69 -4.16 -0.98
C ASP A 18 10.86 -3.65 0.21
N THR A 19 9.69 -3.09 -0.08
CA THR A 19 8.88 -2.37 0.90
C THR A 19 8.22 -3.34 1.88
N VAL A 20 8.39 -3.05 3.18
CA VAL A 20 7.70 -3.73 4.28
C VAL A 20 6.79 -2.72 4.96
N ARG A 21 5.47 -2.89 4.81
CA ARG A 21 4.45 -2.04 5.42
C ARG A 21 3.72 -2.80 6.52
N ARG A 22 3.56 -2.17 7.68
CA ARG A 22 2.74 -2.68 8.79
C ARG A 22 1.37 -2.05 8.73
N ILE A 23 0.33 -2.87 8.85
CA ILE A 23 -1.06 -2.46 8.88
C ILE A 23 -1.60 -2.84 10.25
N HIS A 24 -1.92 -1.85 11.07
CA HIS A 24 -2.45 -2.09 12.41
C HIS A 24 -3.91 -2.53 12.31
N MET A 25 -4.24 -3.72 12.82
CA MET A 25 -5.59 -4.29 12.78
C MET A 25 -6.36 -4.03 14.07
N THR A 26 -5.65 -3.93 15.19
CA THR A 26 -6.21 -3.64 16.52
C THR A 26 -5.33 -2.59 17.20
N ASN A 27 -5.95 -1.65 17.93
CA ASN A 27 -5.23 -0.65 18.74
C ASN A 27 -4.08 0.08 18.00
N ALA A 28 -4.39 0.72 16.88
CA ALA A 28 -3.40 1.43 16.05
C ALA A 28 -2.62 2.55 16.78
N GLY A 29 -3.14 3.02 17.92
CA GLY A 29 -2.63 4.21 18.60
C GLY A 29 -2.93 5.47 17.80
N GLU A 30 -2.30 6.58 18.19
CA GLU A 30 -2.32 7.80 17.38
C GLU A 30 -1.18 7.75 16.37
N ALA A 31 -1.43 8.27 15.17
CA ALA A 31 -0.38 8.43 14.18
C ALA A 31 0.73 9.34 14.74
N GLY A 32 1.97 8.88 14.61
CA GLY A 32 3.15 9.57 15.12
C GLY A 32 3.68 10.62 14.14
N ARG A 33 4.99 10.80 14.12
CA ARG A 33 5.64 11.59 13.06
C ARG A 33 5.43 10.89 11.72
N GLY A 34 5.03 11.65 10.69
CA GLY A 34 4.85 11.12 9.35
C GLY A 34 6.07 10.39 8.79
N THR A 35 5.80 9.35 8.02
CA THR A 35 6.81 8.48 7.40
C THR A 35 6.57 8.37 5.89
N PRO A 36 7.55 7.95 5.07
CA PRO A 36 7.30 7.74 3.64
C PRO A 36 6.14 6.78 3.32
N LEU A 37 5.84 5.83 4.22
CA LEU A 37 4.74 4.87 4.05
C LEU A 37 3.47 5.26 4.83
N GLY A 38 3.53 6.33 5.62
CA GLY A 38 2.44 6.77 6.48
C GLY A 38 2.17 5.85 7.67
N HIS A 39 0.95 5.97 8.19
CA HIS A 39 0.39 5.16 9.26
C HIS A 39 -0.86 4.44 8.73
N SER A 40 -0.81 3.11 8.64
CA SER A 40 -1.87 2.30 8.05
C SER A 40 -2.71 1.58 9.10
N VAL A 41 -4.03 1.76 9.04
CA VAL A 41 -5.02 1.08 9.90
C VAL A 41 -5.95 0.24 9.05
N GLY A 42 -6.01 -1.05 9.36
CA GLY A 42 -6.78 -2.05 8.63
C GLY A 42 -8.04 -2.48 9.36
N ARG A 43 -9.06 -2.86 8.60
CA ARG A 43 -10.23 -3.58 9.09
C ARG A 43 -10.78 -4.51 8.02
N TRP A 44 -11.37 -5.62 8.44
CA TRP A 44 -12.04 -6.55 7.54
C TRP A 44 -13.50 -6.13 7.30
N GLU A 45 -13.89 -6.09 6.03
CA GLU A 45 -15.28 -6.06 5.57
C GLU A 45 -15.52 -7.35 4.78
N GLU A 46 -16.14 -8.34 5.43
CA GLU A 46 -16.34 -9.68 4.85
C GLU A 46 -14.99 -10.31 4.40
N ASN A 47 -14.75 -10.39 3.09
CA ASN A 47 -13.53 -10.90 2.46
C ASN A 47 -12.59 -9.79 1.95
N THR A 48 -12.86 -8.53 2.29
CA THR A 48 -12.08 -7.37 1.85
C THR A 48 -11.32 -6.76 3.03
N LEU A 49 -10.00 -6.65 2.90
CA LEU A 49 -9.20 -5.84 3.82
C LEU A 49 -9.27 -4.39 3.36
N VAL A 50 -9.85 -3.53 4.17
CA VAL A 50 -9.89 -2.08 3.96
C VAL A 50 -8.79 -1.44 4.78
N VAL A 51 -7.90 -0.68 4.16
CA VAL A 51 -6.77 -0.01 4.82
C VAL A 51 -6.88 1.49 4.61
N ALA A 52 -6.96 2.24 5.71
CA ALA A 52 -6.82 3.69 5.70
C ALA A 52 -5.37 4.05 6.01
N THR A 53 -4.77 4.95 5.24
CA THR A 53 -3.40 5.42 5.48
C THR A 53 -3.34 6.94 5.50
N THR A 54 -2.74 7.50 6.55
CA THR A 54 -2.50 8.94 6.77
C THR A 54 -1.02 9.20 7.05
N ASP A 55 -0.65 10.47 7.27
CA ASP A 55 0.68 10.88 7.73
C ASP A 55 1.83 10.45 6.80
N VAL A 56 1.54 10.43 5.50
CA VAL A 56 2.54 10.14 4.46
C VAL A 56 3.41 11.38 4.25
N ASP A 57 4.72 11.22 4.40
CA ASP A 57 5.73 12.29 4.17
C ASP A 57 6.55 12.06 2.89
N TRP A 58 6.11 11.12 2.04
CA TRP A 58 6.65 11.00 0.69
C TRP A 58 6.07 12.11 -0.21
N PRO A 59 6.87 12.87 -0.96
CA PRO A 59 6.39 14.09 -1.62
C PRO A 59 5.71 13.84 -2.97
N TRP A 60 5.72 12.61 -3.49
CA TRP A 60 5.25 12.29 -4.84
C TRP A 60 4.13 11.26 -4.82
N PHE A 61 3.02 11.57 -5.49
CA PHE A 61 1.90 10.64 -5.67
C PHE A 61 2.26 9.45 -6.56
N ASP A 62 3.00 9.69 -7.64
CA ASP A 62 3.39 8.65 -8.60
C ASP A 62 4.81 8.84 -9.15
N GLN A 63 5.25 7.86 -9.95
CA GLN A 63 6.59 7.86 -10.56
C GLN A 63 6.75 8.89 -11.70
N SER A 64 5.67 9.52 -12.16
CA SER A 64 5.74 10.60 -13.15
C SER A 64 6.07 11.96 -12.54
N GLY A 65 6.07 12.04 -11.21
CA GLY A 65 6.41 13.25 -10.46
C GLY A 65 5.21 14.13 -10.12
N VAL A 66 3.99 13.59 -10.12
CA VAL A 66 2.83 14.30 -9.57
C VAL A 66 3.07 14.53 -8.08
N PRO A 67 3.05 15.78 -7.58
CA PRO A 67 3.26 16.05 -6.16
C PRO A 67 2.09 15.50 -5.31
N GLN A 68 2.32 15.30 -4.02
CA GLN A 68 1.26 15.14 -3.02
C GLN A 68 1.59 15.96 -1.78
N SER A 69 0.57 16.35 -1.03
CA SER A 69 0.71 17.06 0.24
C SER A 69 0.82 16.10 1.42
N ARG A 70 1.06 16.65 2.62
CA ARG A 70 1.03 15.89 3.88
C ARG A 70 -0.39 15.63 4.39
N ASP A 71 -1.38 16.29 3.81
CA ASP A 71 -2.80 16.09 4.12
C ASP A 71 -3.40 14.99 3.23
N VAL A 72 -2.57 14.25 2.49
CA VAL A 72 -3.02 13.13 1.65
C VAL A 72 -3.54 11.98 2.51
N GLU A 73 -4.70 11.47 2.14
CA GLU A 73 -5.32 10.30 2.73
C GLU A 73 -5.57 9.23 1.67
N PHE A 74 -5.30 7.98 2.03
CA PHE A 74 -5.50 6.83 1.17
C PHE A 74 -6.51 5.87 1.78
N ILE A 75 -7.48 5.42 0.98
CA ILE A 75 -8.34 4.30 1.31
C ILE A 75 -8.09 3.20 0.29
N GLU A 76 -7.46 2.12 0.74
CA GLU A 76 -7.18 0.93 -0.06
C GLU A 76 -8.16 -0.18 0.27
N ARG A 77 -8.52 -0.97 -0.75
CA ARG A 77 -9.38 -2.16 -0.60
C ARG A 77 -8.70 -3.33 -1.29
N PHE A 78 -8.44 -4.41 -0.55
CA PHE A 78 -7.86 -5.64 -1.05
C PHE A 78 -8.90 -6.76 -0.94
N THR A 79 -9.42 -7.25 -2.07
CA THR A 79 -10.48 -8.26 -2.12
C THR A 79 -10.00 -9.51 -2.85
N LEU A 80 -10.01 -10.65 -2.15
CA LEU A 80 -9.72 -11.95 -2.77
C LEU A 80 -10.93 -12.46 -3.56
N SER A 81 -10.67 -13.05 -4.72
CA SER A 81 -11.68 -13.76 -5.49
C SER A 81 -12.19 -15.00 -4.72
N PRO A 82 -13.43 -15.48 -4.97
CA PRO A 82 -13.98 -16.63 -4.25
C PRO A 82 -13.15 -17.93 -4.37
N ASP A 83 -12.36 -18.06 -5.43
CA ASP A 83 -11.47 -19.20 -5.67
C ASP A 83 -10.03 -18.98 -5.15
N ASN A 84 -9.77 -17.83 -4.52
CA ASN A 84 -8.48 -17.39 -3.99
C ASN A 84 -7.35 -17.34 -5.05
N ARG A 85 -7.70 -17.22 -6.33
CA ARG A 85 -6.72 -17.16 -7.43
C ARG A 85 -6.42 -15.75 -7.89
N ALA A 86 -7.11 -14.77 -7.33
CA ALA A 86 -6.92 -13.40 -7.69
C ALA A 86 -7.17 -12.43 -6.54
N LEU A 87 -6.46 -11.31 -6.61
CA LEU A 87 -6.62 -10.19 -5.70
C LEU A 87 -6.99 -8.95 -6.52
N THR A 88 -8.17 -8.40 -6.26
CA THR A 88 -8.56 -7.07 -6.74
C THR A 88 -8.13 -6.02 -5.73
N TYR A 89 -7.54 -4.95 -6.21
CA TYR A 89 -7.16 -3.79 -5.41
C TYR A 89 -7.74 -2.53 -6.00
N SER A 90 -8.28 -1.70 -5.13
CA SER A 90 -8.51 -0.29 -5.45
C SER A 90 -7.89 0.59 -4.38
N ILE A 91 -7.45 1.77 -4.80
CA ILE A 91 -7.02 2.84 -3.92
C ILE A 91 -7.73 4.11 -4.32
N THR A 92 -8.38 4.74 -3.35
CA THR A 92 -8.93 6.08 -3.48
C THR A 92 -8.07 7.04 -2.69
N VAL A 93 -7.64 8.12 -3.34
CA VAL A 93 -6.70 9.11 -2.80
C VAL A 93 -7.38 10.46 -2.73
N THR A 94 -7.33 11.08 -1.55
CA THR A 94 -7.86 12.42 -1.31
C THR A 94 -6.71 13.32 -0.87
N ASP A 95 -6.45 14.36 -1.65
CA ASP A 95 -5.48 15.40 -1.32
C ASP A 95 -5.97 16.73 -1.92
N PRO A 96 -6.67 17.57 -1.13
CA PRO A 96 -7.25 18.82 -1.64
C PRO A 96 -6.22 19.85 -2.12
N ALA A 97 -4.95 19.71 -1.72
CA ALA A 97 -3.89 20.61 -2.17
C ALA A 97 -3.36 20.24 -3.56
N THR A 98 -3.57 19.00 -3.99
CA THR A 98 -3.07 18.47 -5.27
C THR A 98 -4.20 18.17 -6.26
N PHE A 99 -5.27 17.50 -5.81
CA PHE A 99 -6.35 17.01 -6.65
C PHE A 99 -7.64 17.81 -6.43
N THR A 100 -8.36 18.07 -7.51
CA THR A 100 -9.66 18.78 -7.46
C THR A 100 -10.80 17.90 -6.94
N GLU A 101 -10.63 16.58 -7.00
CA GLU A 101 -11.54 15.56 -6.50
C GLU A 101 -10.77 14.27 -6.18
N PRO A 102 -11.33 13.33 -5.40
CA PRO A 102 -10.64 12.07 -5.11
C PRO A 102 -10.30 11.28 -6.37
N VAL A 103 -9.08 10.76 -6.43
CA VAL A 103 -8.60 9.94 -7.55
C VAL A 103 -8.69 8.47 -7.17
N THR A 104 -9.22 7.62 -8.05
CA THR A 104 -9.27 6.17 -7.84
C THR A 104 -8.43 5.44 -8.87
N LEU A 105 -7.61 4.50 -8.39
CA LEU A 105 -6.80 3.60 -9.21
C LEU A 105 -7.15 2.15 -8.88
N GLU A 106 -7.09 1.28 -9.88
CA GLU A 106 -7.35 -0.15 -9.72
C GLU A 106 -6.20 -0.99 -10.25
N ARG A 107 -5.96 -2.11 -9.56
CA ARG A 107 -4.99 -3.15 -9.95
C ARG A 107 -5.55 -4.53 -9.64
N TYR A 108 -4.94 -5.52 -10.27
CA TYR A 108 -5.33 -6.90 -10.14
C TYR A 108 -4.12 -7.81 -10.21
N TRP A 109 -4.01 -8.75 -9.29
CA TRP A 109 -2.96 -9.77 -9.27
C TRP A 109 -3.57 -11.15 -9.46
N ILE A 110 -2.97 -11.94 -10.35
CA ILE A 110 -3.25 -13.37 -10.48
C ILE A 110 -2.27 -14.15 -9.63
N TRP A 111 -2.79 -15.11 -8.88
CA TRP A 111 -1.96 -16.06 -8.15
C TRP A 111 -1.30 -17.05 -9.12
N VAL A 112 0.02 -17.14 -9.04
CA VAL A 112 0.83 -18.08 -9.82
C VAL A 112 1.47 -19.08 -8.86
N PRO A 113 1.16 -20.39 -8.95
CA PRO A 113 1.74 -21.40 -8.07
C PRO A 113 3.27 -21.40 -8.12
N GLY A 114 3.91 -21.37 -6.94
CA GLY A 114 5.36 -21.41 -6.81
C GLY A 114 6.07 -20.06 -6.99
N GLU A 115 5.36 -19.00 -7.39
CA GLU A 115 5.92 -17.65 -7.43
C GLU A 115 6.13 -17.11 -6.01
N GLN A 116 7.23 -16.41 -5.79
CA GLN A 116 7.61 -15.85 -4.50
C GLN A 116 8.07 -14.40 -4.70
N ILE A 117 7.94 -13.58 -3.65
CA ILE A 117 8.56 -12.25 -3.64
C ILE A 117 10.07 -12.44 -3.75
N ARG A 118 10.67 -11.77 -4.72
CA ARG A 118 12.12 -11.70 -4.91
C ARG A 118 12.63 -10.39 -4.32
N PRO A 119 13.92 -10.30 -3.94
CA PRO A 119 14.54 -9.02 -3.68
C PRO A 119 14.41 -8.15 -4.93
N TYR A 120 13.98 -6.90 -4.76
CA TYR A 120 13.98 -5.92 -5.84
C TYR A 120 15.41 -5.53 -6.19
N ASP A 121 16.30 -5.47 -5.18
CA ASP A 121 17.73 -5.22 -5.34
C ASP A 121 17.99 -4.09 -6.35
N CYS A 122 17.34 -2.95 -6.14
CA CYS A 122 17.55 -1.76 -6.96
C CYS A 122 18.92 -1.16 -6.64
N THR A 123 19.96 -1.83 -7.11
CA THR A 123 21.33 -1.34 -7.14
C THR A 123 21.51 -0.65 -8.48
N TRP A 124 21.47 0.68 -8.48
CA TRP A 124 21.93 1.43 -9.64
C TRP A 124 23.46 1.32 -9.69
N ASP A 125 23.99 0.56 -10.66
CA ASP A 125 25.42 0.59 -10.94
C ASP A 125 25.70 1.57 -12.07
N ARG A 126 26.76 2.37 -11.92
CA ARG A 126 27.11 3.42 -12.88
C ARG A 126 27.54 2.83 -14.23
N ASP A 127 27.94 1.56 -14.22
CA ASP A 127 28.44 0.83 -15.38
C ASP A 127 27.33 0.17 -16.22
N ASP A 128 26.05 0.31 -15.85
CA ASP A 128 24.88 -0.18 -16.62
C ASP A 128 24.46 0.76 -17.78
N LEU A 129 25.30 1.74 -18.14
CA LEU A 129 25.10 2.71 -19.24
C LEU A 129 25.94 2.40 -20.48
#